data_AF-A0A2K9PG11-F1
#
_entry.id   AF-A0A2K9PG11-F1
#
_cell.length_a   1.000
_cell.length_b   1.000
_cell.length_c   1.000
_cell.angle_alpha   90.00
_cell.angle_beta   90.00
_cell.angle_gamma   90.00
#
_symmetry.space_group_name_H-M   'P 1'
#
loop_
_entity.id
_entity.type
_entity.pdbx_description
1 polymer ?
#
loop_
_entity_poly.entity_id
_entity_poly.type
_entity_poly.pdbx_seq_one_letter_code
_entity_poly.pdbx_strand_id
1 'polypeptide(L)'
;MNRGLLIFSLLVATPVFAWEPQTGDIIFQVSRSSQSKAIQLATHSNYSHTGMVVIRNGKPYVFEAIGPVVFTALPNWIARGENGKYIVRRVNGGLSSQQQHKLIQMTKSYLGKPYDLVFSWTDDRQYCSEVVWKVYHNALGMRVGELQKLKDFDLKQPAVQAKLKERYGKNIPLNETVISPQAVFDAPQLKTVAKEWPLFSL
;
A
#
# COMPACT_ATOMS: atom_id res chain seq x y z
N MET A 1 -16.89 50.75 31.65
CA MET A 1 -15.76 50.15 30.89
C MET A 1 -16.12 48.71 30.54
N ASN A 2 -16.79 48.48 29.41
CA ASN A 2 -17.12 47.13 28.93
C ASN A 2 -15.93 46.56 28.16
N ARG A 3 -15.25 45.57 28.74
CA ARG A 3 -14.23 44.78 28.04
C ARG A 3 -14.93 43.64 27.30
N GLY A 4 -15.22 43.85 26.02
CA GLY A 4 -15.69 42.82 25.12
C GLY A 4 -14.60 41.77 24.89
N LEU A 5 -14.87 40.52 25.25
CA LEU A 5 -14.00 39.39 25.01
C LEU A 5 -14.23 38.91 23.57
N LEU A 6 -13.30 39.22 22.67
CA LEU A 6 -13.29 38.70 21.30
C LEU A 6 -12.85 37.23 21.33
N ILE A 7 -13.81 36.33 21.14
CA ILE A 7 -13.54 34.90 20.94
C ILE A 7 -13.13 34.72 19.47
N PHE A 8 -11.82 34.53 19.24
CA PHE A 8 -11.31 34.06 17.96
C PHE A 8 -11.59 32.55 17.84
N SER A 9 -12.68 32.19 17.15
CA SER A 9 -12.90 30.81 16.73
C SER A 9 -11.85 30.42 15.70
N LEU A 10 -10.86 29.63 16.12
CA LEU A 10 -9.81 29.10 15.25
C LEU A 10 -10.44 28.07 14.31
N LEU A 11 -10.67 28.47 13.06
CA LEU A 11 -11.16 27.57 12.01
C LEU A 11 -10.04 26.56 11.68
N VAL A 12 -10.12 25.35 12.23
CA VAL A 12 -9.19 24.26 11.87
C VAL A 12 -9.61 23.74 10.50
N ALA A 13 -8.94 24.21 9.45
CA ALA A 13 -9.12 23.68 8.10
C ALA A 13 -8.61 22.23 8.05
N THR A 14 -9.52 21.27 8.14
CA THR A 14 -9.18 19.88 7.85
C THR A 14 -8.98 19.73 6.34
N PRO A 15 -7.86 19.18 5.86
CA PRO A 15 -7.69 18.93 4.43
C PRO A 15 -8.81 18.01 3.96
N VAL A 16 -9.66 18.53 3.08
CA VAL A 16 -10.70 17.74 2.42
C VAL A 16 -10.01 16.96 1.31
N PHE A 17 -9.88 15.65 1.50
CA PHE A 17 -9.46 14.77 0.41
C PHE A 17 -10.58 14.70 -0.63
N ALA A 18 -10.23 14.51 -1.90
CA ALA A 18 -11.20 14.35 -2.99
C ALA A 18 -12.07 13.07 -2.84
N TRP A 19 -11.75 12.20 -1.89
CA TRP A 19 -12.54 11.02 -1.51
C TRP A 19 -12.57 10.88 0.01
N GLU A 20 -13.62 10.24 0.54
CA GLU A 20 -13.71 9.90 1.97
C GLU A 20 -12.94 8.59 2.25
N PRO A 21 -11.81 8.64 2.97
CA PRO A 21 -11.01 7.45 3.26
C PRO A 21 -11.74 6.52 4.22
N GLN A 22 -11.72 5.22 3.92
CA GLN A 22 -12.32 4.20 4.77
C GLN A 22 -11.27 3.15 5.13
N THR A 23 -11.42 2.55 6.32
CA THR A 23 -10.54 1.45 6.72
C THR A 23 -10.70 0.30 5.73
N GLY A 24 -9.58 -0.19 5.23
CA GLY A 24 -9.54 -1.23 4.21
C GLY A 24 -9.28 -0.70 2.80
N ASP A 25 -9.43 0.60 2.53
CA ASP A 25 -9.02 1.12 1.22
C ASP A 25 -7.57 0.74 0.92
N ILE A 26 -7.31 0.18 -0.25
CA ILE A 26 -5.96 -0.16 -0.68
C ILE A 26 -5.48 0.96 -1.60
N ILE A 27 -4.39 1.61 -1.22
CA ILE A 27 -3.84 2.75 -1.94
C ILE A 27 -2.53 2.37 -2.63
N PHE A 28 -2.31 2.89 -3.83
CA PHE A 28 -1.17 2.58 -4.68
C PHE A 28 -0.48 3.86 -5.16
N GLN A 29 0.84 3.82 -5.29
CA GLN A 29 1.65 4.93 -5.80
C GLN A 29 2.87 4.41 -6.57
N VAL A 30 3.57 5.34 -7.23
CA VAL A 30 4.95 5.12 -7.68
C VAL A 30 5.90 5.46 -6.55
N SER A 31 6.66 4.47 -6.07
CA SER A 31 7.75 4.69 -5.10
C SER A 31 8.91 5.46 -5.74
N ARG A 32 9.60 6.29 -4.97
CA ARG A 32 10.88 6.93 -5.35
C ARG A 32 12.11 6.09 -4.96
N SER A 33 11.92 4.87 -4.45
CA SER A 33 13.01 3.97 -4.08
C SER A 33 13.78 3.45 -5.31
N SER A 34 15.04 3.04 -5.11
CA SER A 34 15.91 2.53 -6.18
C SER A 34 15.40 1.24 -6.84
N GLN A 35 14.51 0.48 -6.17
CA GLN A 35 13.89 -0.73 -6.69
C GLN A 35 12.58 -0.47 -7.46
N SER A 36 12.03 0.74 -7.39
CA SER A 36 10.74 1.09 -7.99
C SER A 36 10.67 0.74 -9.47
N LYS A 37 11.69 1.13 -10.24
CA LYS A 37 11.71 0.88 -11.69
C LYS A 37 11.78 -0.61 -12.02
N ALA A 38 12.57 -1.38 -11.26
CA ALA A 38 12.66 -2.82 -11.45
C ALA A 38 11.33 -3.52 -11.14
N ILE A 39 10.62 -3.10 -10.09
CA ILE A 39 9.27 -3.62 -9.78
C ILE A 39 8.32 -3.34 -10.94
N GLN A 40 8.24 -2.08 -11.40
CA GLN A 40 7.36 -1.70 -12.51
C GLN A 40 7.63 -2.53 -13.78
N LEU A 41 8.90 -2.73 -14.11
CA LEU A 41 9.32 -3.53 -15.26
C LEU A 41 9.00 -5.02 -15.09
N ALA A 42 9.19 -5.59 -13.89
CA ALA A 42 8.93 -7.01 -13.65
C ALA A 42 7.43 -7.34 -13.61
N THR A 43 6.60 -6.41 -13.16
CA THR A 43 5.17 -6.62 -12.95
C THR A 43 4.29 -5.94 -13.99
N HIS A 44 4.89 -5.36 -15.05
CA HIS A 44 4.22 -4.59 -16.10
C HIS A 44 3.20 -3.58 -15.55
N SER A 45 3.62 -2.83 -14.52
CA SER A 45 2.74 -1.97 -13.74
C SER A 45 3.36 -0.62 -13.47
N ASN A 46 2.53 0.39 -13.29
CA ASN A 46 2.97 1.68 -12.74
C ASN A 46 3.11 1.64 -11.22
N TYR A 47 2.50 0.67 -10.53
CA TYR A 47 2.45 0.61 -9.08
C TYR A 47 3.65 -0.13 -8.52
N SER A 48 4.47 0.57 -7.74
CA SER A 48 5.65 -0.02 -7.07
C SER A 48 5.59 0.06 -5.55
N HIS A 49 4.55 0.67 -5.00
CA HIS A 49 4.25 0.63 -3.57
C HIS A 49 2.75 0.64 -3.29
N THR A 50 2.35 -0.01 -2.21
CA THR A 50 0.97 -0.07 -1.76
C THR A 50 0.88 -0.12 -0.23
N GLY A 51 -0.29 0.23 0.29
CA GLY A 51 -0.64 0.11 1.70
C GLY A 51 -2.16 0.07 1.88
N MET A 52 -2.60 -0.14 3.12
CA MET A 52 -4.02 -0.18 3.48
C MET A 52 -4.36 1.03 4.36
N VAL A 53 -5.40 1.77 4.01
CA VAL A 53 -5.92 2.86 4.83
C VAL A 53 -6.53 2.29 6.11
N VAL A 54 -6.24 2.97 7.22
CA VAL A 54 -6.82 2.70 8.55
C VAL A 54 -7.22 4.03 9.18
N ILE A 55 -8.49 4.14 9.58
CA ILE A 55 -8.98 5.29 10.33
C ILE A 55 -8.66 5.10 11.82
N ARG A 56 -7.82 5.97 12.36
CA ARG A 56 -7.41 5.97 13.78
C ARG A 56 -7.80 7.31 14.40
N ASN A 57 -8.65 7.28 15.43
CA ASN A 57 -9.12 8.49 16.13
C ASN A 57 -9.65 9.56 15.15
N GLY A 58 -10.45 9.12 14.17
CA GLY A 58 -11.03 9.99 13.14
C GLY A 58 -10.05 10.49 12.07
N LYS A 59 -8.79 10.05 12.07
CA LYS A 59 -7.76 10.48 11.11
C LYS A 59 -7.30 9.33 10.22
N PRO A 60 -7.09 9.56 8.91
CA PRO A 60 -6.61 8.51 8.00
C PRO A 60 -5.10 8.31 8.08
N TYR A 61 -4.71 7.06 8.27
CA TYR A 61 -3.33 6.58 8.16
C TYR A 61 -3.26 5.51 7.10
N VAL A 62 -2.07 5.30 6.53
CA VAL A 62 -1.75 4.15 5.68
C VAL A 62 -0.88 3.20 6.49
N PHE A 63 -1.38 1.98 6.66
CA PHE A 63 -0.63 0.84 7.16
C PHE A 63 0.20 0.26 6.01
N GLU A 64 1.52 0.22 6.17
CA GLU A 64 2.45 -0.12 5.09
C GLU A 64 3.73 -0.79 5.61
N ALA A 65 4.38 -1.58 4.75
CA ALA A 65 5.72 -2.12 4.98
C ALA A 65 6.77 -1.27 4.25
N ILE A 66 7.54 -0.48 5.00
CA ILE A 66 8.65 0.33 4.47
C ILE A 66 9.97 0.08 5.20
N GLY A 67 9.98 -0.84 6.18
CA GLY A 67 11.14 -1.11 7.03
C GLY A 67 11.24 -0.09 8.17
N PRO A 68 10.40 -0.18 9.21
CA PRO A 68 9.52 -1.31 9.53
C PRO A 68 8.09 -1.20 8.95
N VAL A 69 7.22 -2.15 9.31
CA VAL A 69 5.76 -2.04 9.14
C VAL A 69 5.20 -1.01 10.12
N VAL A 70 4.55 0.03 9.59
CA VAL A 70 4.14 1.22 10.35
C VAL A 70 2.80 1.79 9.88
N PHE A 71 2.28 2.75 10.65
CA PHE A 71 1.22 3.66 10.21
C PHE A 71 1.82 5.02 9.83
N THR A 72 1.64 5.43 8.59
CA THR A 72 2.03 6.75 8.09
C THR A 72 0.80 7.60 7.88
N ALA A 73 0.80 8.88 8.30
CA ALA A 73 -0.32 9.77 8.03
C ALA A 73 -0.59 9.87 6.52
N LEU A 74 -1.85 9.80 6.08
CA LEU A 74 -2.21 9.75 4.66
C LEU A 74 -1.57 10.88 3.81
N PRO A 75 -1.54 12.16 4.24
CA PRO A 75 -0.86 13.22 3.49
C PRO A 75 0.63 12.94 3.27
N ASN A 76 1.32 12.45 4.30
CA ASN A 76 2.75 12.13 4.23
C ASN A 76 3.01 10.94 3.29
N TRP A 77 2.11 9.95 3.32
CA TRP A 77 2.19 8.80 2.43
C TRP A 77 2.06 9.23 0.96
N ILE A 78 1.07 10.08 0.65
CA ILE A 78 0.83 10.61 -0.70
C ILE A 78 2.03 11.44 -1.15
N ALA A 79 2.51 12.37 -0.32
CA ALA A 79 3.63 13.27 -0.67
C ALA A 79 4.94 12.53 -0.99
N ARG A 80 5.14 11.32 -0.43
CA ARG A 80 6.31 10.48 -0.69
C ARG A 80 6.27 9.78 -2.05
N GLY A 81 5.09 9.59 -2.63
CA GLY A 81 4.92 9.06 -3.98
C GLY A 81 5.43 10.02 -5.05
N GLU A 82 5.87 9.50 -6.19
CA GLU A 82 6.28 10.34 -7.32
C GLU A 82 5.13 11.29 -7.72
N ASN A 83 5.42 12.60 -7.74
CA ASN A 83 4.48 13.66 -8.07
C ASN A 83 3.17 13.66 -7.25
N GLY A 84 3.15 13.02 -6.08
CA GLY A 84 1.94 12.87 -5.27
C GLY A 84 0.84 12.03 -5.94
N LYS A 85 1.17 11.27 -7.00
CA LYS A 85 0.18 10.46 -7.73
C LYS A 85 -0.27 9.28 -6.89
N TYR A 86 -1.57 9.03 -6.86
CA TYR A 86 -2.12 7.84 -6.20
C TYR A 86 -3.42 7.36 -6.84
N ILE A 87 -3.75 6.11 -6.59
CA ILE A 87 -5.04 5.51 -6.93
C ILE A 87 -5.50 4.62 -5.77
N VAL A 88 -6.81 4.58 -5.53
CA VAL A 88 -7.40 3.89 -4.37
C VAL A 88 -8.42 2.88 -4.85
N ARG A 89 -8.29 1.66 -4.33
CA ARG A 89 -9.20 0.53 -4.57
C ARG A 89 -9.92 0.18 -3.28
N ARG A 90 -11.21 -0.11 -3.36
CA ARG A 90 -12.08 -0.50 -2.24
C ARG A 90 -12.87 -1.75 -2.60
N VAL A 91 -13.13 -2.62 -1.63
CA VAL A 91 -14.04 -3.75 -1.79
C VAL A 91 -15.40 -3.27 -2.31
N ASN A 92 -15.94 -3.93 -3.33
CA ASN A 92 -17.22 -3.57 -3.90
C ASN A 92 -18.34 -3.73 -2.85
N GLY A 93 -19.26 -2.76 -2.79
CA GLY A 93 -20.25 -2.66 -1.71
C GLY A 93 -19.71 -2.12 -0.38
N GLY A 94 -18.39 -1.95 -0.23
CA GLY A 94 -17.75 -1.50 1.00
C GLY A 94 -17.58 -2.62 2.04
N LEU A 95 -16.93 -2.28 3.17
CA LEU A 95 -16.75 -3.19 4.30
C LEU A 95 -17.65 -2.74 5.46
N SER A 96 -18.30 -3.70 6.12
CA SER A 96 -19.05 -3.44 7.35
C SER A 96 -18.10 -2.97 8.47
N SER A 97 -18.64 -2.26 9.46
CA SER A 97 -17.85 -1.81 10.62
C SER A 97 -17.14 -2.97 11.33
N GLN A 98 -17.76 -4.15 11.37
CA GLN A 98 -17.14 -5.36 11.93
C GLN A 98 -15.95 -5.85 11.09
N GLN A 99 -16.07 -5.86 9.76
CA GLN A 99 -14.97 -6.24 8.86
C GLN A 99 -13.81 -5.24 8.97
N GLN A 100 -14.11 -3.94 8.99
CA GLN A 100 -13.10 -2.89 9.21
C GLN A 100 -12.38 -3.11 10.55
N HIS A 101 -13.11 -3.41 11.63
CA HIS A 101 -12.51 -3.70 12.94
C HIS A 101 -11.58 -4.91 12.91
N LYS A 102 -11.98 -6.00 12.23
CA LYS A 102 -11.13 -7.19 12.06
C LYS A 102 -9.81 -6.87 11.34
N LEU A 103 -9.86 -6.05 10.27
CA LEU A 103 -8.65 -5.58 9.58
C LEU A 103 -7.74 -4.78 10.51
N ILE A 104 -8.30 -3.85 11.30
CA ILE A 104 -7.54 -3.05 12.29
C ILE A 104 -6.85 -3.97 13.30
N GLN A 105 -7.57 -4.92 13.88
CA GLN A 105 -6.97 -5.84 14.86
C GLN A 105 -5.85 -6.66 14.23
N MET A 106 -6.03 -7.15 13.00
CA MET A 106 -5.02 -7.93 12.29
C MET A 106 -3.74 -7.15 12.03
N THR A 107 -3.83 -5.84 11.73
CA THR A 107 -2.63 -5.01 11.50
C THR A 107 -1.63 -5.06 12.66
N LYS A 108 -2.12 -5.20 13.90
CA LYS A 108 -1.28 -5.23 15.10
C LYS A 108 -0.28 -6.38 15.11
N SER A 109 -0.61 -7.51 14.48
CA SER A 109 0.27 -8.69 14.42
C SER A 109 1.49 -8.50 13.51
N TYR A 110 1.46 -7.49 12.64
CA TYR A 110 2.52 -7.21 11.67
C TYR A 110 3.33 -5.95 12.00
N LEU A 111 2.84 -5.07 12.89
CA LEU A 111 3.54 -3.83 13.25
C LEU A 111 4.96 -4.12 13.74
N GLY A 112 5.90 -3.28 13.31
CA GLY A 112 7.30 -3.39 13.69
C GLY A 112 8.11 -4.44 12.92
N LYS A 113 7.48 -5.32 12.12
CA LYS A 113 8.22 -6.27 11.29
C LYS A 113 9.15 -5.53 10.32
N PRO A 114 10.41 -5.99 10.14
CA PRO A 114 11.36 -5.33 9.25
C PRO A 114 10.97 -5.55 7.77
N TYR A 115 11.58 -4.76 6.88
CA TYR A 115 11.30 -4.87 5.44
C TYR A 115 11.87 -6.17 4.88
N ASP A 116 11.07 -6.85 4.05
CA ASP A 116 11.54 -8.03 3.35
C ASP A 116 12.24 -7.67 2.04
N LEU A 117 13.57 -7.62 2.13
CA LEU A 117 14.42 -7.42 0.96
C LEU A 117 14.49 -8.65 0.07
N VAL A 118 14.02 -9.84 0.42
CA VAL A 118 14.12 -11.04 -0.43
C VAL A 118 12.75 -11.55 -0.88
N PHE A 119 11.68 -10.81 -0.62
CA PHE A 119 10.31 -11.15 -1.05
C PHE A 119 9.91 -12.59 -0.71
N SER A 120 10.27 -13.06 0.48
CA SER A 120 9.91 -14.38 1.01
C SER A 120 8.44 -14.39 1.42
N TRP A 121 7.77 -15.54 1.30
CA TRP A 121 6.38 -15.68 1.76
C TRP A 121 6.24 -15.97 3.27
N THR A 122 7.35 -16.08 4.00
CA THR A 122 7.39 -16.24 5.47
C THR A 122 6.87 -15.00 6.22
N ASP A 123 6.52 -15.12 7.50
CA ASP A 123 6.05 -13.98 8.30
C ASP A 123 7.17 -13.18 9.02
N ASP A 124 8.44 -13.57 8.90
CA ASP A 124 9.55 -12.96 9.65
C ASP A 124 9.79 -11.48 9.30
N ARG A 125 9.56 -11.14 8.03
CA ARG A 125 9.71 -9.81 7.44
C ARG A 125 8.53 -9.55 6.54
N GLN A 126 8.32 -8.30 6.12
CA GLN A 126 7.19 -7.95 5.27
C GLN A 126 7.59 -7.01 4.14
N TYR A 127 7.05 -7.23 2.95
CA TYR A 127 7.04 -6.24 1.89
C TYR A 127 5.63 -5.70 1.61
N CYS A 128 5.52 -4.65 0.79
CA CYS A 128 4.36 -3.77 0.77
C CYS A 128 3.04 -4.46 0.38
N SER A 129 3.01 -5.20 -0.74
CA SER A 129 1.81 -5.91 -1.18
C SER A 129 1.53 -7.17 -0.36
N GLU A 130 2.55 -7.81 0.18
CA GLU A 130 2.41 -8.97 1.07
C GLU A 130 1.60 -8.65 2.32
N VAL A 131 2.00 -7.59 3.05
CA VAL A 131 1.35 -7.27 4.32
C VAL A 131 -0.12 -6.87 4.12
N VAL A 132 -0.44 -6.21 3.01
CA VAL A 132 -1.83 -5.89 2.64
C VAL A 132 -2.61 -7.17 2.35
N TRP A 133 -2.04 -8.07 1.53
CA TRP A 133 -2.68 -9.33 1.17
C TRP A 133 -2.92 -10.22 2.40
N LYS A 134 -1.90 -10.40 3.24
CA LYS A 134 -1.96 -11.24 4.45
C LYS A 134 -2.92 -10.68 5.50
N VAL A 135 -2.99 -9.35 5.67
CA VAL A 135 -3.98 -8.74 6.58
C VAL A 135 -5.40 -9.02 6.11
N TYR A 136 -5.69 -8.85 4.82
CA TYR A 136 -7.00 -9.16 4.26
C TYR A 136 -7.36 -10.64 4.36
N HIS A 137 -6.41 -11.51 4.03
CA HIS A 137 -6.60 -12.96 4.09
C HIS A 137 -6.87 -13.43 5.52
N ASN A 138 -6.01 -13.05 6.48
CA ASN A 138 -6.12 -13.56 7.84
C ASN A 138 -7.28 -12.92 8.62
N ALA A 139 -7.68 -11.68 8.30
CA ALA A 139 -8.80 -11.02 8.98
C ALA A 139 -10.16 -11.44 8.43
N LEU A 140 -10.27 -11.60 7.11
CA LEU A 140 -11.54 -11.70 6.40
C LEU A 140 -11.68 -12.96 5.52
N GLY A 141 -10.63 -13.77 5.39
CA GLY A 141 -10.60 -14.90 4.44
C GLY A 141 -10.52 -14.45 2.98
N MET A 142 -10.29 -13.16 2.72
CA MET A 142 -10.34 -12.59 1.37
C MET A 142 -8.97 -12.66 0.68
N ARG A 143 -8.94 -13.27 -0.51
CA ARG A 143 -7.77 -13.24 -1.40
C ARG A 143 -7.85 -12.02 -2.31
N VAL A 144 -7.24 -10.92 -1.88
CA VAL A 144 -7.18 -9.65 -2.65
C VAL A 144 -6.03 -9.69 -3.64
N GLY A 145 -6.16 -10.53 -4.67
CA GLY A 145 -5.18 -10.70 -5.74
C GLY A 145 -4.61 -12.11 -5.80
N GLU A 146 -4.15 -12.49 -6.98
CA GLU A 146 -3.62 -13.83 -7.25
C GLU A 146 -2.13 -13.92 -6.90
N LEU A 147 -1.77 -14.99 -6.18
CA LEU A 147 -0.39 -15.33 -5.87
C LEU A 147 0.29 -15.91 -7.10
N GLN A 148 1.54 -15.54 -7.34
CA GLN A 148 2.34 -15.97 -8.48
C GLN A 148 3.70 -16.51 -8.00
N LYS A 149 4.43 -17.21 -8.87
CA LYS A 149 5.84 -17.53 -8.60
C LYS A 149 6.74 -16.41 -9.06
N LEU A 150 7.89 -16.22 -8.40
CA LEU A 150 8.87 -15.20 -8.82
C LEU A 150 9.26 -15.34 -10.30
N LYS A 151 9.38 -16.57 -10.81
CA LYS A 151 9.68 -16.87 -12.22
C LYS A 151 8.59 -16.46 -13.21
N ASP A 152 7.37 -16.21 -12.75
CA ASP A 152 6.24 -15.87 -13.62
C ASP A 152 6.24 -14.36 -13.98
N PHE A 153 7.05 -13.55 -13.27
CA PHE A 153 7.26 -12.13 -13.59
C PHE A 153 8.25 -11.94 -14.75
N ASP A 154 8.26 -10.75 -15.36
CA ASP A 154 9.21 -10.42 -16.41
C ASP A 154 10.60 -10.09 -15.82
N LEU A 155 11.41 -11.13 -15.68
CA LEU A 155 12.75 -10.99 -15.14
C LEU A 155 13.79 -10.56 -16.18
N LYS A 156 13.45 -10.40 -17.47
CA LYS A 156 14.44 -10.29 -18.56
C LYS A 156 15.18 -8.96 -18.60
N GLN A 157 14.53 -7.88 -18.14
CA GLN A 157 15.07 -6.54 -18.23
C GLN A 157 16.38 -6.39 -17.44
N PRO A 158 17.43 -5.73 -17.98
CA PRO A 158 18.71 -5.59 -17.30
C PRO A 158 18.61 -4.95 -15.91
N ALA A 159 17.72 -3.97 -15.74
CA ALA A 159 17.46 -3.34 -14.44
C ALA A 159 16.86 -4.32 -13.41
N VAL A 160 16.02 -5.27 -13.86
CA VAL A 160 15.43 -6.31 -13.01
C VAL A 160 16.50 -7.32 -12.62
N GLN A 161 17.28 -7.82 -13.60
CA GLN A 161 18.39 -8.74 -13.35
C GLN A 161 19.44 -8.16 -12.40
N ALA A 162 19.80 -6.88 -12.55
CA ALA A 162 20.73 -6.20 -11.66
C ALA A 162 20.21 -6.18 -10.21
N LYS A 163 18.92 -5.85 -10.01
CA LYS A 163 18.30 -5.85 -8.68
C LYS A 163 18.14 -7.24 -8.09
N LEU A 164 17.85 -8.26 -8.89
CA LEU A 164 17.83 -9.65 -8.45
C LEU A 164 19.23 -10.10 -7.99
N LYS A 165 20.27 -9.77 -8.77
CA LYS A 165 21.66 -10.11 -8.42
C LYS A 165 22.14 -9.39 -7.16
N GLU A 166 21.82 -8.10 -7.02
CA GLU A 166 22.12 -7.31 -5.80
C GLU A 166 21.52 -7.95 -4.55
N ARG A 167 20.34 -8.56 -4.69
CA ARG A 167 19.51 -9.05 -3.60
C ARG A 167 19.76 -10.52 -3.24
N TYR A 168 19.89 -11.37 -4.25
CA TYR A 168 19.95 -12.83 -4.11
C TYR A 168 21.30 -13.42 -4.54
N GLY A 169 22.19 -12.61 -5.11
CA GLY A 169 23.42 -13.09 -5.71
C GLY A 169 23.12 -14.10 -6.83
N LYS A 170 23.60 -15.33 -6.65
CA LYS A 170 23.38 -16.44 -7.60
C LYS A 170 22.12 -17.26 -7.32
N ASN A 171 21.54 -17.14 -6.13
CA ASN A 171 20.50 -18.03 -5.63
C ASN A 171 19.12 -17.34 -5.69
N ILE A 172 18.64 -17.07 -6.90
CA ILE A 172 17.33 -16.45 -7.11
C ILE A 172 16.23 -17.49 -6.82
N PRO A 173 15.31 -17.25 -5.87
CA PRO A 173 14.30 -18.22 -5.47
C PRO A 173 13.13 -18.21 -6.47
N LEU A 174 13.34 -18.74 -7.67
CA LEU A 174 12.38 -18.70 -8.78
C LEU A 174 11.00 -19.30 -8.46
N ASN A 175 10.91 -20.21 -7.49
CA ASN A 175 9.65 -20.83 -7.05
C ASN A 175 9.06 -20.18 -5.79
N GLU A 176 9.63 -19.07 -5.31
CA GLU A 176 9.07 -18.28 -4.20
C GLU A 176 7.68 -17.79 -4.55
N THR A 177 6.77 -17.84 -3.58
CA THR A 177 5.42 -17.31 -3.75
C THR A 177 5.44 -15.81 -3.52
N VAL A 178 4.91 -15.04 -4.47
CA VAL A 178 4.96 -13.58 -4.45
C VAL A 178 3.60 -13.01 -4.84
N ILE A 179 3.18 -11.94 -4.16
CA ILE A 179 2.09 -11.05 -4.57
C ILE A 179 2.65 -9.68 -5.01
N SER A 180 2.31 -9.19 -6.19
CA SER A 180 2.71 -7.85 -6.65
C SER A 180 1.67 -6.78 -6.30
N PRO A 181 2.04 -5.48 -6.25
CA PRO A 181 1.05 -4.41 -6.13
C PRO A 181 0.00 -4.45 -7.24
N GLN A 182 0.40 -4.80 -8.48
CA GLN A 182 -0.52 -4.95 -9.61
C GLN A 182 -1.55 -6.07 -9.38
N ALA A 183 -1.10 -7.23 -8.90
CA ALA A 183 -2.00 -8.34 -8.60
C ALA A 183 -3.04 -7.99 -7.53
N VAL A 184 -2.66 -7.20 -6.52
CA VAL A 184 -3.62 -6.68 -5.53
C VAL A 184 -4.58 -5.68 -6.18
N PHE A 185 -4.09 -4.79 -7.04
CA PHE A 185 -4.92 -3.80 -7.73
C PHE A 185 -6.01 -4.44 -8.62
N ASP A 186 -5.65 -5.51 -9.32
CA ASP A 186 -6.50 -6.26 -10.25
C ASP A 186 -7.48 -7.23 -9.58
N ALA A 187 -7.44 -7.34 -8.25
CA ALA A 187 -8.34 -8.22 -7.51
C ALA A 187 -9.81 -7.93 -7.88
N PRO A 188 -10.60 -8.94 -8.31
CA PRO A 188 -11.93 -8.74 -8.91
C PRO A 188 -12.96 -8.20 -7.93
N GLN A 189 -12.72 -8.33 -6.63
CA GLN A 189 -13.59 -7.82 -5.56
C GLN A 189 -13.44 -6.31 -5.37
N LEU A 190 -12.48 -5.66 -6.03
CA LEU A 190 -12.15 -4.26 -5.82
C LEU A 190 -12.69 -3.34 -6.93
N LYS A 191 -13.09 -2.13 -6.55
CA LYS A 191 -13.42 -1.01 -7.45
C LYS A 191 -12.57 0.21 -7.13
N THR A 192 -12.32 1.06 -8.11
CA THR A 192 -11.61 2.33 -7.91
C THR A 192 -12.54 3.33 -7.25
N VAL A 193 -12.10 3.97 -6.17
CA VAL A 193 -12.87 4.98 -5.42
C VAL A 193 -12.21 6.36 -5.37
N ALA A 194 -10.93 6.44 -5.73
CA ALA A 194 -10.22 7.70 -5.91
C ALA A 194 -9.07 7.51 -6.90
N LYS A 195 -8.74 8.57 -7.64
CA LYS A 195 -7.62 8.57 -8.59
C LYS A 195 -7.11 9.99 -8.78
N GLU A 196 -5.93 10.27 -8.25
CA GLU A 196 -5.14 11.45 -8.57
C GLU A 196 -3.94 10.98 -9.40
N TRP A 197 -4.24 10.61 -10.64
CA TRP A 197 -3.27 10.05 -11.57
C TRP A 197 -3.58 10.58 -12.97
N PRO A 198 -3.05 11.77 -13.33
CA PRO A 198 -3.32 12.35 -14.64
C PRO A 198 -2.88 11.37 -15.74
N LEU A 199 -3.78 11.16 -16.70
CA LEU A 199 -3.59 10.22 -17.83
C LEU A 199 -2.51 10.69 -18.82
N PHE A 200 -2.04 11.93 -18.68
CA PHE A 200 -0.99 12.50 -19.50
C PHE A 200 0.20 12.83 -18.59
N SER A 201 1.30 12.13 -18.81
CA SER A 201 2.63 12.63 -18.44
C SER A 201 3.14 13.24 -19.74
N LEU A 202 3.30 14.57 -19.80
CA LEU A 202 3.99 15.24 -20.89
C LEU A 202 5.41 14.68 -21.06
#